data_AF-A0A517NCT2-F1
#
_entry.id   AF-A0A517NCT2-F1
#
_cell.length_a   1.000
_cell.length_b   1.000
_cell.length_c   1.000
_cell.angle_alpha   90.00
_cell.angle_beta   90.00
_cell.angle_gamma   90.00
#
_symmetry.space_group_name_H-M   'P 1'
#
loop_
_entity.id
_entity.type
_entity.pdbx_description
1 polymer ?
#
loop_
_entity_poly.entity_id
_entity_poly.type
_entity_poly.pdbx_seq_one_letter_code
_entity_poly.pdbx_strand_id
1 'polypeptide(L)'
;MDSSTSVPADGRRYPNEMTNATIDHSERLAIRHLFWITLGVALAFCVSRGLVLLRFPVDAHYRNLSSVEPIDPVGILIAGAYGCAISLFSIAARSKQFWASPGKTLSLIIACMCLIDWILTLVATLVVRARLSVELAPGVSDLRGELFGIWYDVLVEEVGFVLCLPILTFVIYKTRRQRIAWRVAYNGFLVFAICAATWNHFDLSPYIPRFVLYHWYPICMAIPAFAILIAICVDCVNQHSVDWWTLYGAASVFSVWIALVALSF
;
A
#
# COMPACT_ATOMS: atom_id res chain seq x y z
N MET A 1 28.91 50.71 58.24
CA MET A 1 29.81 51.54 57.40
C MET A 1 30.85 50.59 56.80
N ASP A 2 30.48 49.64 55.95
CA ASP A 2 29.86 49.75 54.62
C ASP A 2 30.69 50.55 53.62
N SER A 3 31.34 49.82 52.70
CA SER A 3 31.54 50.15 51.28
C SER A 3 32.54 49.14 50.69
N SER A 4 32.05 48.07 50.08
CA SER A 4 31.75 47.96 48.65
C SER A 4 32.95 47.43 47.84
N THR A 5 33.16 46.12 47.88
CA THR A 5 33.84 45.39 46.82
C THR A 5 32.82 45.05 45.73
N SER A 6 32.88 45.77 44.62
CA SER A 6 32.07 45.53 43.43
C SER A 6 32.49 44.23 42.75
N VAL A 7 31.66 43.20 42.87
CA VAL A 7 31.69 42.00 42.04
C VAL A 7 31.06 42.37 40.69
N PRO A 8 31.76 42.23 39.54
CA PRO A 8 31.07 42.17 38.26
C PRO A 8 30.35 40.83 38.18
N ALA A 9 29.03 40.88 38.28
CA ALA A 9 28.15 39.81 37.86
C ALA A 9 28.22 39.68 36.34
N ASP A 10 29.17 38.90 35.84
CA ASP A 10 29.05 38.31 34.50
C ASP A 10 29.00 36.79 34.66
N GLY A 11 27.81 36.35 35.05
CA GLY A 11 27.42 34.95 35.01
C GLY A 11 27.35 34.50 33.57
N ARG A 12 28.51 34.19 32.97
CA ARG A 12 28.57 33.24 31.87
C ARG A 12 28.19 31.88 32.44
N ARG A 13 26.88 31.65 32.51
CA ARG A 13 26.33 30.29 32.44
C ARG A 13 26.90 29.70 31.15
N TYR A 14 27.93 28.88 31.29
CA TYR A 14 28.12 27.80 30.35
C TYR A 14 26.76 27.10 30.26
N PRO A 15 26.12 26.98 29.08
CA PRO A 15 25.05 26.04 28.94
C PRO A 15 25.70 24.66 29.10
N ASN A 16 25.71 24.17 30.33
CA ASN A 16 25.64 22.74 30.62
C ASN A 16 24.25 22.25 30.19
N GLU A 17 23.93 22.44 28.91
CA GLU A 17 23.03 21.59 28.18
C GLU A 17 23.91 20.62 27.39
N MET A 18 24.57 19.72 28.15
CA MET A 18 24.31 18.31 27.87
C MET A 18 22.81 18.08 28.07
N THR A 19 21.98 18.66 27.21
CA THR A 19 20.82 17.95 26.71
C THR A 19 21.41 16.64 26.28
N ASN A 20 21.15 15.62 27.08
CA ASN A 20 21.14 14.25 26.62
C ASN A 20 20.63 14.32 25.19
N ALA A 21 21.55 14.22 24.24
CA ALA A 21 21.26 13.67 22.95
C ALA A 21 20.76 12.27 23.30
N THR A 22 19.49 12.21 23.70
CA THR A 22 18.58 11.18 23.27
C THR A 22 18.73 11.24 21.77
N ILE A 23 19.79 10.58 21.29
CA ILE A 23 19.92 10.13 19.92
C ILE A 23 18.57 9.51 19.71
N ASP A 24 17.73 10.20 18.95
CA ASP A 24 16.34 9.82 18.80
C ASP A 24 16.39 8.44 18.14
N HIS A 25 16.28 7.39 18.96
CA HIS A 25 16.33 6.00 18.51
C HIS A 25 15.16 5.70 17.54
N SER A 26 14.28 6.68 17.28
CA SER A 26 13.26 6.66 16.23
C SER A 26 13.86 6.67 14.81
N GLU A 27 15.07 7.21 14.60
CA GLU A 27 15.66 7.36 13.26
C GLU A 27 16.44 6.13 12.77
N ARG A 28 16.84 5.21 13.65
CA ARG A 28 17.63 4.02 13.26
C ARG A 28 16.76 2.77 13.14
N LEU A 29 16.85 2.11 11.98
CA LEU A 29 16.24 0.80 11.74
C LEU A 29 16.88 -0.26 12.64
N ALA A 30 16.28 -0.54 13.79
CA ALA A 30 16.72 -1.64 14.65
C ALA A 30 16.48 -3.02 14.01
N ILE A 31 17.31 -4.01 14.35
CA ILE A 31 17.22 -5.41 13.89
C ILE A 31 15.83 -6.00 14.12
N ARG A 32 15.18 -5.64 15.25
CA ARG A 32 13.80 -6.06 15.53
C ARG A 32 12.83 -5.63 14.42
N HIS A 33 12.99 -4.43 13.85
CA HIS A 33 12.09 -3.94 12.81
C HIS A 33 12.32 -4.72 11.51
N LEU A 34 13.57 -5.05 11.17
CA LEU A 34 13.89 -5.94 10.05
C LEU A 34 13.24 -7.31 10.22
N PHE A 35 13.30 -7.90 11.41
CA PHE A 35 12.64 -9.19 11.70
C PHE A 35 11.12 -9.12 11.55
N TRP A 36 10.49 -8.03 11.99
CA TRP A 36 9.06 -7.82 11.78
C TRP A 36 8.68 -7.63 10.32
N ILE A 37 9.53 -6.95 9.53
CA ILE A 37 9.31 -6.78 8.10
C ILE A 37 9.44 -8.12 7.38
N THR A 38 10.49 -8.91 7.65
CA THR A 38 10.67 -10.23 7.03
C THR A 38 9.55 -11.19 7.41
N LEU A 39 9.12 -11.19 8.67
CA LEU A 39 7.95 -11.97 9.11
C LEU A 39 6.67 -11.54 8.39
N GLY A 40 6.44 -10.24 8.22
CA GLY A 40 5.28 -9.73 7.49
C GLY A 40 5.26 -10.13 6.03
N VAL A 41 6.42 -10.08 5.36
CA VAL A 41 6.59 -10.55 3.98
C VAL A 41 6.26 -12.05 3.87
N ALA A 42 6.81 -12.87 4.78
CA ALA A 42 6.53 -14.31 4.80
C ALA A 42 5.04 -14.61 5.04
N LEU A 43 4.41 -13.90 5.98
CA LEU A 43 2.97 -14.02 6.23
C LEU A 43 2.15 -13.60 5.02
N ALA A 44 2.54 -12.53 4.32
CA ALA A 44 1.85 -12.08 3.12
C ALA A 44 1.92 -13.10 1.98
N PHE A 45 3.06 -13.79 1.81
CA PHE A 45 3.14 -14.93 0.89
C PHE A 45 2.21 -16.06 1.29
N CYS A 46 2.17 -16.43 2.57
CA CYS A 46 1.27 -17.47 3.07
C CYS A 46 -0.20 -17.10 2.86
N VAL A 47 -0.58 -15.84 3.11
CA VAL A 47 -1.96 -15.35 2.92
C VAL A 47 -2.31 -15.33 1.44
N SER A 48 -1.48 -14.72 0.59
CA SER A 48 -1.71 -14.67 -0.86
C SER A 48 -1.84 -16.08 -1.45
N ARG A 49 -0.92 -16.99 -1.12
CA ARG A 49 -1.01 -18.38 -1.59
C ARG A 49 -2.19 -19.13 -0.99
N GLY A 50 -2.51 -18.87 0.28
CA GLY A 50 -3.67 -19.43 0.95
C GLY A 50 -4.98 -19.03 0.28
N LEU A 51 -5.12 -17.77 -0.13
CA LEU A 51 -6.27 -17.29 -0.90
C LEU A 51 -6.38 -17.98 -2.25
N VAL A 52 -5.28 -18.15 -2.99
CA VAL A 52 -5.26 -18.89 -4.26
C VAL A 52 -5.68 -20.35 -4.06
N LEU A 53 -5.19 -21.02 -3.01
CA LEU A 53 -5.57 -22.40 -2.69
C LEU A 53 -7.04 -22.52 -2.26
N LEU A 54 -7.56 -21.52 -1.52
CA LEU A 54 -8.95 -21.47 -1.11
C LEU A 54 -9.88 -21.24 -2.30
N ARG A 55 -9.43 -20.43 -3.26
CA ARG A 55 -10.07 -20.10 -4.53
C ARG A 55 -10.06 -21.27 -5.51
N PHE A 56 -9.02 -22.09 -5.52
CA PHE A 56 -8.82 -23.10 -6.56
C PHE A 56 -10.00 -24.06 -6.80
N PRO A 57 -10.70 -24.64 -5.80
CA PRO A 57 -11.84 -25.51 -6.07
C PRO A 57 -12.96 -24.82 -6.84
N VAL A 58 -13.13 -23.51 -6.59
CA VAL A 58 -14.09 -22.65 -7.27
C VAL A 58 -13.63 -22.43 -8.71
N ASP A 59 -12.39 -21.99 -8.91
CA ASP A 59 -11.84 -21.76 -10.25
C ASP A 59 -11.75 -23.05 -11.08
N ALA A 60 -11.42 -24.18 -10.48
CA ALA A 60 -11.32 -25.47 -11.17
C ALA A 60 -12.68 -25.90 -11.73
N HIS A 61 -13.75 -25.71 -10.96
CA HIS A 61 -15.11 -26.00 -11.39
C HIS A 61 -15.57 -25.09 -12.53
N TYR A 62 -15.08 -23.85 -12.60
CA TYR A 62 -15.59 -22.84 -13.55
C TYR A 62 -14.72 -22.61 -14.78
N ARG A 63 -13.41 -22.71 -14.64
CA ARG A 63 -12.42 -22.47 -15.70
C ARG A 63 -11.86 -23.76 -16.28
N ASN A 64 -12.41 -24.92 -15.88
CA ASN A 64 -11.92 -26.26 -16.24
C ASN A 64 -10.41 -26.42 -15.98
N LEU A 65 -9.93 -25.87 -14.85
CA LEU A 65 -8.52 -25.99 -14.48
C LEU A 65 -8.25 -27.35 -13.85
N SER A 66 -7.21 -28.02 -14.34
CA SER A 66 -6.77 -29.33 -13.83
C SER A 66 -5.90 -29.23 -12.57
N SER A 67 -5.32 -28.07 -12.30
CA SER A 67 -4.35 -27.88 -11.21
C SER A 67 -4.27 -26.42 -10.78
N VAL A 68 -3.88 -26.20 -9.53
CA VAL A 68 -3.61 -24.85 -8.99
C VAL A 68 -2.53 -24.19 -9.84
N GLU A 69 -2.73 -22.93 -10.21
CA GLU A 69 -1.72 -22.16 -10.93
C GLU A 69 -0.38 -22.17 -10.19
N PRO A 70 0.75 -22.26 -10.93
CA PRO A 70 2.07 -22.16 -10.36
C PRO A 70 2.27 -20.79 -9.70
N ILE A 71 3.31 -20.69 -8.87
CA ILE A 71 3.57 -19.44 -8.16
C ILE A 71 4.00 -18.37 -9.17
N ASP A 72 3.20 -17.31 -9.29
CA ASP A 72 3.48 -16.15 -10.12
C ASP A 72 4.51 -15.22 -9.44
N PRO A 73 5.69 -14.97 -10.06
CA PRO A 73 6.71 -14.08 -9.51
C PRO A 73 6.21 -12.65 -9.22
N VAL A 74 5.24 -12.19 -9.98
CA VAL A 74 4.67 -10.84 -9.87
C VAL A 74 3.74 -10.77 -8.68
N GLY A 75 2.85 -11.75 -8.54
CA GLY A 75 2.05 -11.98 -7.35
C GLY A 75 2.90 -12.10 -6.08
N ILE A 76 4.06 -12.79 -6.14
CA ILE A 76 5.03 -12.79 -5.03
C ILE A 76 5.52 -11.37 -4.76
N LEU A 77 6.02 -10.63 -5.76
CA LEU A 77 6.53 -9.28 -5.52
C LEU A 77 5.49 -8.35 -4.89
N ILE A 78 4.25 -8.38 -5.39
CA ILE A 78 3.12 -7.61 -4.85
C ILE A 78 2.82 -8.04 -3.41
N ALA A 79 2.73 -9.35 -3.14
CA ALA A 79 2.54 -9.86 -1.79
C ALA A 79 3.68 -9.45 -0.85
N GLY A 80 4.92 -9.39 -1.34
CA GLY A 80 6.07 -8.90 -0.59
C GLY A 80 5.97 -7.41 -0.27
N ALA A 81 5.58 -6.58 -1.24
CA ALA A 81 5.33 -5.16 -1.04
C ALA A 81 4.20 -4.92 -0.02
N TYR A 82 3.13 -5.70 -0.09
CA TYR A 82 2.02 -5.70 0.86
C TYR A 82 2.46 -6.11 2.27
N GLY A 83 3.20 -7.21 2.40
CA GLY A 83 3.74 -7.66 3.69
C GLY A 83 4.68 -6.63 4.32
N CYS A 84 5.54 -6.00 3.51
CA CYS A 84 6.38 -4.89 3.92
C CYS A 84 5.53 -3.72 4.44
N ALA A 85 4.54 -3.27 3.67
CA ALA A 85 3.67 -2.16 4.05
C ALA A 85 2.85 -2.42 5.31
N ILE A 86 2.27 -3.62 5.47
CA ILE A 86 1.51 -4.01 6.67
C ILE A 86 2.41 -4.02 7.91
N SER A 87 3.62 -4.59 7.80
CA SER A 87 4.57 -4.58 8.91
C SER A 87 5.02 -3.18 9.26
N LEU A 88 5.36 -2.36 8.25
CA LEU A 88 5.74 -0.97 8.46
C LEU A 88 4.60 -0.19 9.11
N PHE A 89 3.36 -0.36 8.64
CA PHE A 89 2.19 0.26 9.23
C PHE A 89 1.98 -0.18 10.68
N SER A 90 2.10 -1.48 10.98
CA SER A 90 1.92 -2.02 12.34
C SER A 90 2.93 -1.45 13.34
N ILE A 91 4.18 -1.27 12.91
CA ILE A 91 5.21 -0.63 13.73
C ILE A 91 4.95 0.88 13.83
N ALA A 92 4.62 1.52 12.71
CA ALA A 92 4.36 2.96 12.62
C ALA A 92 3.14 3.40 13.45
N ALA A 93 2.08 2.60 13.51
CA ALA A 93 0.87 2.89 14.29
C ALA A 93 1.15 3.06 15.79
N ARG A 94 2.25 2.48 16.28
CA ARG A 94 2.71 2.61 17.68
C ARG A 94 3.67 3.78 17.89
N SER A 95 4.06 4.48 16.83
CA SER A 95 5.01 5.59 16.91
C SER A 95 4.31 6.91 17.22
N LYS A 96 5.00 7.79 17.97
CA LYS A 96 4.57 9.17 18.14
C LYS A 96 4.68 9.90 16.78
N GLN A 97 3.77 10.85 16.54
CA GLN A 97 3.74 11.69 15.32
C GLN A 97 3.59 10.91 14.00
N PHE A 98 2.65 9.97 13.93
CA PHE A 98 2.35 9.19 12.72
C PHE A 98 2.17 10.07 11.45
N TRP A 99 1.28 11.06 11.55
CA TRP A 99 0.89 11.94 10.44
C TRP A 99 1.96 12.96 10.03
N ALA A 100 3.09 13.04 10.73
CA ALA A 100 4.19 13.91 10.36
C ALA A 100 5.14 13.24 9.34
N SER A 101 5.18 11.90 9.32
CA SER A 101 6.05 11.14 8.43
C SER A 101 5.32 10.75 7.13
N PRO A 102 5.88 11.09 5.96
CA PRO A 102 5.34 10.66 4.68
C PRO A 102 5.37 9.14 4.51
N GLY A 103 6.46 8.49 4.88
CA GLY A 103 6.62 7.04 4.78
C GLY A 103 5.63 6.24 5.62
N LYS A 104 5.32 6.70 6.84
CA LYS A 104 4.28 6.08 7.67
C LYS A 104 2.91 6.21 7.01
N THR A 105 2.64 7.36 6.40
CA THR A 105 1.40 7.61 5.65
C THR A 105 1.31 6.71 4.41
N LEU A 106 2.39 6.56 3.63
CA LEU A 106 2.46 5.63 2.51
C LEU A 106 2.21 4.19 2.94
N SER A 107 2.81 3.77 4.06
CA SER A 107 2.63 2.43 4.61
C SER A 107 1.16 2.18 4.97
N LEU A 108 0.46 3.17 5.55
CA LEU A 108 -0.99 3.09 5.80
C LEU A 108 -1.79 2.96 4.51
N ILE A 109 -1.52 3.77 3.48
CA ILE A 109 -2.26 3.69 2.20
C ILE A 109 -2.13 2.28 1.63
N ILE A 110 -0.91 1.78 1.49
CA ILE A 110 -0.64 0.46 0.88
C ILE A 110 -1.21 -0.66 1.75
N ALA A 111 -1.06 -0.58 3.07
CA ALA A 111 -1.63 -1.58 3.99
C ALA A 111 -3.17 -1.60 3.92
N CYS A 112 -3.82 -0.45 3.82
CA CYS A 112 -5.27 -0.37 3.65
C CYS A 112 -5.72 -0.96 2.31
N MET A 113 -5.03 -0.63 1.21
CA MET A 113 -5.33 -1.20 -0.11
C MET A 113 -5.19 -2.72 -0.10
N CYS A 114 -4.11 -3.24 0.51
CA CYS A 114 -3.89 -4.67 0.68
C CYS A 114 -4.99 -5.34 1.53
N LEU A 115 -5.34 -4.76 2.68
CA LEU A 115 -6.38 -5.35 3.53
C LEU A 115 -7.74 -5.37 2.84
N ILE A 116 -8.09 -4.31 2.09
CA ILE A 116 -9.32 -4.28 1.28
C ILE A 116 -9.30 -5.41 0.25
N ASP A 117 -8.21 -5.52 -0.52
CA ASP A 117 -8.02 -6.54 -1.55
C ASP A 117 -8.17 -7.97 -0.99
N TRP A 118 -7.43 -8.28 0.08
CA TRP A 118 -7.49 -9.60 0.70
C TRP A 118 -8.83 -9.91 1.35
N ILE A 119 -9.47 -8.94 2.01
CA ILE A 119 -10.79 -9.13 2.63
C ILE A 119 -11.84 -9.37 1.55
N LEU A 120 -11.86 -8.56 0.48
CA LEU A 120 -12.82 -8.73 -0.61
C LEU A 120 -12.61 -10.09 -1.29
N THR A 121 -11.37 -10.47 -1.58
CA THR A 121 -11.04 -11.78 -2.15
C THR A 121 -11.49 -12.92 -1.24
N LEU A 122 -11.22 -12.82 0.07
CA LEU A 122 -11.62 -13.84 1.04
C LEU A 122 -13.14 -13.98 1.13
N VAL A 123 -13.85 -12.86 1.29
CA VAL A 123 -15.32 -12.84 1.38
C VAL A 123 -15.93 -13.42 0.12
N ALA A 124 -15.46 -12.99 -1.05
CA ALA A 124 -15.97 -13.49 -2.32
C ALA A 124 -15.72 -15.00 -2.45
N THR A 125 -14.51 -15.46 -2.14
CA THR A 125 -14.16 -16.89 -2.17
C THR A 125 -15.05 -17.72 -1.23
N LEU A 126 -15.28 -17.25 0.00
CA LEU A 126 -16.12 -17.94 0.99
C LEU A 126 -17.58 -18.02 0.56
N VAL A 127 -18.14 -16.91 0.04
CA VAL A 127 -19.53 -16.86 -0.43
C VAL A 127 -19.74 -17.83 -1.59
N VAL A 128 -18.86 -17.79 -2.60
CA VAL A 128 -19.00 -18.66 -3.77
C VAL A 128 -18.80 -20.12 -3.39
N ARG A 129 -17.81 -20.44 -2.55
CA ARG A 129 -17.60 -21.81 -2.06
C ARG A 129 -18.80 -22.35 -1.27
N ALA A 130 -19.42 -21.53 -0.42
CA ALA A 130 -20.64 -21.92 0.28
C ALA A 130 -21.80 -22.18 -0.70
N ARG A 131 -21.94 -21.37 -1.75
CA ARG A 131 -22.99 -21.56 -2.77
C ARG A 131 -22.77 -22.81 -3.64
N LEU A 132 -21.52 -23.15 -3.93
CA LEU A 132 -21.16 -24.36 -4.65
C LEU A 132 -21.39 -25.64 -3.83
N SER A 133 -21.24 -25.58 -2.52
CA SER A 133 -21.47 -26.74 -1.64
C SER A 133 -22.94 -27.18 -1.56
N VAL A 134 -23.87 -26.39 -2.07
CA VAL A 134 -25.29 -26.77 -2.17
C VAL A 134 -25.49 -27.58 -3.44
N GLU A 135 -25.91 -28.84 -3.31
CA GLU A 135 -26.22 -29.68 -4.47
C GLU A 135 -27.43 -29.13 -5.24
N LEU A 136 -27.33 -29.09 -6.56
CA LEU A 136 -28.46 -28.79 -7.43
C LEU A 136 -29.36 -30.00 -7.56
N ALA A 137 -30.66 -29.74 -7.76
CA ALA A 137 -31.57 -30.80 -8.15
C ALA A 137 -31.09 -31.43 -9.48
N PRO A 138 -31.21 -32.76 -9.63
CA PRO A 138 -30.77 -33.45 -10.84
C PRO A 138 -31.49 -32.91 -12.07
N GLY A 139 -30.72 -32.63 -13.13
CA GLY A 139 -31.24 -32.12 -14.41
C GLY A 139 -31.27 -30.59 -14.54
N VAL A 140 -30.89 -29.82 -13.50
CA VAL A 140 -30.77 -28.36 -13.58
C VAL A 140 -29.40 -27.97 -14.15
N SER A 141 -29.39 -27.10 -15.16
CA SER A 141 -28.16 -26.49 -15.69
C SER A 141 -27.48 -25.63 -14.63
N ASP A 142 -26.23 -25.94 -14.26
CA ASP A 142 -25.49 -25.19 -13.24
C ASP A 142 -24.92 -23.86 -13.81
N LEU A 143 -25.76 -22.83 -13.83
CA LEU A 143 -25.37 -21.46 -14.23
C LEU A 143 -24.67 -20.68 -13.10
N ARG A 144 -24.53 -21.27 -11.90
CA ARG A 144 -23.95 -20.58 -10.75
C ARG A 144 -22.51 -20.19 -11.04
N GLY A 145 -21.80 -20.96 -11.85
CA GLY A 145 -20.41 -20.66 -12.19
C GLY A 145 -20.19 -19.44 -13.05
N GLU A 146 -21.07 -19.19 -14.00
CA GLU A 146 -20.97 -18.01 -14.86
C GLU A 146 -21.33 -16.74 -14.07
N LEU A 147 -22.42 -16.79 -13.31
CA LEU A 147 -22.90 -15.65 -12.50
C LEU A 147 -21.97 -15.31 -11.32
N PHE A 148 -21.52 -16.31 -10.57
CA PHE A 148 -20.64 -16.08 -9.43
C PHE A 148 -19.18 -15.91 -9.82
N GLY A 149 -18.71 -16.51 -10.92
CA GLY A 149 -17.37 -16.29 -11.45
C GLY A 149 -17.16 -14.86 -11.94
N ILE A 150 -18.15 -14.30 -12.66
CA ILE A 150 -18.14 -12.88 -13.06
C ILE A 150 -18.20 -11.98 -11.83
N TRP A 151 -19.13 -12.22 -10.89
CA TRP A 151 -19.19 -11.43 -9.65
C TRP A 151 -17.89 -11.50 -8.85
N TYR A 152 -17.21 -12.65 -8.88
CA TYR A 152 -15.98 -12.91 -8.15
C TYR A 152 -14.77 -12.17 -8.71
N ASP A 153 -14.57 -12.18 -10.03
CA ASP A 153 -13.47 -11.46 -10.68
C ASP A 153 -13.70 -9.94 -10.64
N VAL A 154 -14.96 -9.51 -10.68
CA VAL A 154 -15.34 -8.11 -10.78
C VAL A 154 -15.41 -7.43 -9.39
N LEU A 155 -15.75 -8.14 -8.31
CA LEU A 155 -15.94 -7.52 -6.99
C LEU A 155 -14.69 -6.79 -6.49
N VAL A 156 -13.52 -7.43 -6.58
CA VAL A 156 -12.27 -6.85 -6.09
C VAL A 156 -11.87 -5.64 -6.94
N GLU A 157 -11.99 -5.77 -8.27
CA GLU A 157 -11.63 -4.72 -9.22
C GLU A 157 -12.60 -3.52 -9.15
N GLU A 158 -13.91 -3.74 -9.08
CA GLU A 158 -14.91 -2.67 -9.04
C GLU A 158 -15.03 -2.02 -7.67
N VAL A 159 -15.05 -2.81 -6.59
CA VAL A 159 -15.33 -2.29 -5.25
C VAL A 159 -14.05 -1.85 -4.54
N GLY A 160 -12.92 -2.51 -4.80
CA GLY A 160 -11.65 -2.24 -4.12
C GLY A 160 -11.19 -0.79 -4.29
N PHE A 161 -11.13 -0.27 -5.52
CA PHE A 161 -10.71 1.11 -5.77
C PHE A 161 -11.68 2.13 -5.19
N VAL A 162 -12.99 1.86 -5.23
CA VAL A 162 -14.01 2.76 -4.65
C VAL A 162 -13.86 2.83 -3.13
N LEU A 163 -13.64 1.69 -2.45
CA LEU A 163 -13.38 1.66 -1.00
C LEU A 163 -12.07 2.34 -0.60
N CYS A 164 -11.12 2.48 -1.52
CA CYS A 164 -9.89 3.24 -1.28
C CYS A 164 -10.11 4.77 -1.31
N LEU A 165 -11.14 5.29 -2.00
CA LEU A 165 -11.37 6.73 -2.14
C LEU A 165 -11.59 7.45 -0.80
N PRO A 166 -12.44 6.96 0.14
CA PRO A 166 -12.58 7.57 1.46
C PRO A 166 -11.27 7.59 2.26
N ILE A 167 -10.48 6.52 2.16
CA ILE A 167 -9.19 6.39 2.86
C ILE A 167 -8.20 7.42 2.32
N LEU A 168 -8.05 7.52 1.00
CA LEU A 168 -7.18 8.48 0.34
C LEU A 168 -7.61 9.92 0.64
N THR A 169 -8.91 10.20 0.62
CA THR A 169 -9.46 11.52 0.97
C THR A 169 -9.17 11.86 2.43
N PHE A 170 -9.33 10.91 3.34
CA PHE A 170 -9.00 11.07 4.76
C PHE A 170 -7.51 11.32 4.98
N VAL A 171 -6.64 10.58 4.26
CA VAL A 171 -5.19 10.79 4.31
C VAL A 171 -4.84 12.20 3.84
N ILE A 172 -5.36 12.66 2.69
CA ILE A 172 -5.14 14.02 2.18
C ILE A 172 -5.62 15.08 3.18
N TYR A 173 -6.77 14.86 3.83
CA TYR A 173 -7.29 15.74 4.86
C TYR A 173 -6.34 15.81 6.08
N LYS A 174 -5.84 14.66 6.56
CA LYS A 174 -4.97 14.61 7.74
C LYS A 174 -3.56 15.12 7.47
N THR A 175 -3.05 14.96 6.25
CA THR A 175 -1.69 15.40 5.86
C THR A 175 -1.62 16.82 5.31
N ARG A 176 -2.66 17.65 5.50
CA ARG A 176 -2.68 19.07 5.08
C ARG A 176 -1.49 19.90 5.59
N ARG A 177 -0.90 19.51 6.73
CA ARG A 177 0.27 20.16 7.34
C ARG A 177 1.62 19.63 6.83
N GLN A 178 1.63 18.55 6.06
CA GLN A 178 2.84 18.06 5.40
C GLN A 178 3.20 18.96 4.20
N ARG A 179 4.44 18.83 3.73
CA ARG A 179 4.97 19.60 2.59
C ARG A 179 4.13 19.38 1.33
N ILE A 180 4.07 20.41 0.48
CA ILE A 180 3.25 20.42 -0.74
C ILE A 180 3.59 19.25 -1.67
N ALA A 181 4.88 18.92 -1.84
CA ALA A 181 5.30 17.84 -2.72
C ALA A 181 4.70 16.47 -2.30
N TRP A 182 4.69 16.17 -1.00
CA TRP A 182 4.05 14.96 -0.46
C TRP A 182 2.53 14.99 -0.60
N ARG A 183 1.91 16.17 -0.47
CA ARG A 183 0.47 16.33 -0.75
C ARG A 183 0.15 16.05 -2.21
N VAL A 184 1.00 16.46 -3.14
CA VAL A 184 0.85 16.12 -4.57
C VAL A 184 0.98 14.61 -4.77
N ALA A 185 1.93 13.95 -4.09
CA ALA A 185 2.05 12.49 -4.13
C ALA A 185 0.78 11.76 -3.67
N TYR A 186 0.15 12.17 -2.56
CA TYR A 186 -1.11 11.59 -2.11
C TYR A 186 -2.27 11.85 -3.07
N ASN A 187 -2.32 13.03 -3.69
CA ASN A 187 -3.29 13.30 -4.75
C ASN A 187 -3.04 12.41 -5.98
N GLY A 188 -1.78 12.07 -6.28
CA GLY A 188 -1.44 11.08 -7.31
C GLY A 188 -2.08 9.72 -7.06
N PHE A 189 -2.09 9.24 -5.80
CA PHE A 189 -2.80 8.01 -5.43
C PHE A 189 -4.32 8.14 -5.58
N LEU A 190 -4.89 9.30 -5.23
CA LEU A 190 -6.32 9.55 -5.43
C LEU A 190 -6.69 9.56 -6.92
N VAL A 191 -5.89 10.21 -7.76
CA VAL A 191 -6.07 10.22 -9.22
C VAL A 191 -5.96 8.81 -9.77
N PHE A 192 -4.95 8.03 -9.36
CA PHE A 192 -4.82 6.62 -9.72
C PHE A 192 -6.08 5.83 -9.37
N ALA A 193 -6.57 5.95 -8.13
CA ALA A 193 -7.77 5.24 -7.68
C ALA A 193 -9.03 5.66 -8.47
N ILE A 194 -9.17 6.94 -8.80
CA ILE A 194 -10.25 7.43 -9.66
C ILE A 194 -10.13 6.88 -11.08
N CYS A 195 -8.92 6.89 -11.68
CA CYS A 195 -8.70 6.34 -13.01
C CYS A 195 -9.02 4.84 -13.07
N ALA A 196 -8.57 4.07 -12.08
CA ALA A 196 -8.84 2.63 -11.98
C ALA A 196 -10.34 2.36 -11.76
N ALA A 197 -10.99 3.09 -10.85
CA ALA A 197 -12.43 2.98 -10.66
C ALA A 197 -13.20 3.37 -11.93
N THR A 198 -12.82 4.47 -12.59
CA THR A 198 -13.52 4.93 -13.80
C THR A 198 -13.39 3.90 -14.93
N TRP A 199 -12.21 3.30 -15.07
CA TRP A 199 -11.96 2.23 -16.01
C TRP A 199 -12.89 1.04 -15.80
N ASN A 200 -12.99 0.57 -14.56
CA ASN A 200 -13.79 -0.60 -14.21
C ASN A 200 -15.30 -0.33 -14.28
N HIS A 201 -15.76 0.90 -13.99
CA HIS A 201 -17.20 1.23 -13.89
C HIS A 201 -17.83 1.78 -15.17
N PHE A 202 -17.07 2.40 -16.07
CA PHE A 202 -17.63 3.11 -17.24
C PHE A 202 -17.33 2.46 -18.59
N ASP A 203 -16.78 1.24 -18.60
CA ASP A 203 -16.42 0.46 -19.81
C ASP A 203 -15.83 1.35 -20.92
N LEU A 204 -14.71 2.00 -20.60
CA LEU A 204 -14.01 2.89 -21.53
C LEU A 204 -13.24 2.12 -22.63
N SER A 205 -13.23 0.79 -22.56
CA SER A 205 -12.50 -0.10 -23.46
C SER A 205 -12.76 0.14 -24.97
N PRO A 206 -13.97 0.51 -25.44
CA PRO A 206 -14.23 0.70 -26.87
C PRO A 206 -13.62 1.99 -27.43
N TYR A 207 -13.33 2.97 -26.57
CA TYR A 207 -12.94 4.32 -26.96
C TYR A 207 -11.42 4.56 -26.89
N ILE A 208 -10.67 3.61 -26.34
CA ILE A 208 -9.23 3.73 -26.12
C ILE A 208 -8.46 2.86 -27.13
N PRO A 209 -7.34 3.36 -27.72
CA PRO A 209 -6.49 2.54 -28.58
C PRO A 209 -5.97 1.29 -27.87
N ARG A 210 -5.93 0.14 -28.57
CA ARG A 210 -5.46 -1.16 -28.03
C ARG A 210 -4.09 -1.11 -27.35
N PHE A 211 -3.20 -0.26 -27.85
CA PHE A 211 -1.89 -0.04 -27.23
C PHE A 211 -2.02 0.53 -25.81
N VAL A 212 -2.88 1.54 -25.61
CA VAL A 212 -3.10 2.17 -24.32
C VAL A 212 -3.85 1.24 -23.37
N LEU A 213 -4.77 0.42 -23.89
CA LEU A 213 -5.45 -0.65 -23.15
C LEU A 213 -4.47 -1.60 -22.47
N TYR A 214 -3.45 -2.07 -23.19
CA TYR A 214 -2.47 -3.03 -22.65
C TYR A 214 -1.58 -2.42 -21.57
N HIS A 215 -1.27 -1.13 -21.68
CA HIS A 215 -0.41 -0.41 -20.73
C HIS A 215 -1.19 0.45 -19.71
N TRP A 216 -2.52 0.33 -19.65
CA TRP A 216 -3.36 1.24 -18.88
C TRP A 216 -3.01 1.25 -17.38
N TYR A 217 -2.91 0.07 -16.77
CA TYR A 217 -2.57 -0.07 -15.35
C TYR A 217 -1.15 0.46 -15.02
N PRO A 218 -0.08 0.05 -15.75
CA PRO A 218 1.25 0.63 -15.57
C PRO A 218 1.30 2.15 -15.74
N ILE A 219 0.56 2.71 -16.70
CA ILE A 219 0.47 4.16 -16.93
C ILE A 219 -0.23 4.85 -15.76
N CYS A 220 -1.38 4.33 -15.31
CA CYS A 220 -2.10 4.89 -14.18
C CYS A 220 -1.24 4.85 -12.90
N MET A 221 -0.53 3.75 -12.65
CA MET A 221 0.34 3.59 -11.48
C MET A 221 1.62 4.46 -11.56
N ALA A 222 2.00 4.89 -12.77
CA ALA A 222 3.10 5.84 -12.94
C ALA A 222 2.80 7.19 -12.27
N ILE A 223 1.53 7.62 -12.20
CA ILE A 223 1.12 8.90 -11.60
C ILE A 223 1.60 9.01 -10.14
N PRO A 224 1.19 8.13 -9.20
CA PRO A 224 1.69 8.18 -7.84
C PRO A 224 3.19 7.88 -7.74
N ALA A 225 3.74 6.98 -8.57
CA ALA A 225 5.16 6.64 -8.54
C ALA A 225 6.04 7.87 -8.85
N PHE A 226 5.78 8.58 -9.96
CA PHE A 226 6.52 9.79 -10.31
C PHE A 226 6.28 10.92 -9.30
N ALA A 227 5.07 11.06 -8.75
CA ALA A 227 4.81 12.07 -7.73
C ALA A 227 5.60 11.81 -6.43
N ILE A 228 5.78 10.55 -6.04
CA ILE A 228 6.69 10.16 -4.94
C ILE A 228 8.14 10.49 -5.32
N LEU A 229 8.58 10.17 -6.55
CA LEU A 229 9.95 10.47 -7.00
C LEU A 229 10.26 11.95 -6.84
N ILE A 230 9.34 12.79 -7.36
CA ILE A 230 9.45 14.24 -7.30
C ILE A 230 9.47 14.71 -5.85
N ALA A 231 8.61 14.15 -4.98
CA ALA A 231 8.59 14.52 -3.56
C ALA A 231 9.91 14.20 -2.86
N ILE A 232 10.51 13.04 -3.15
CA ILE A 232 11.83 12.65 -2.61
C ILE A 232 12.92 13.58 -3.17
N CYS A 233 12.95 13.82 -4.48
CA CYS A 233 13.93 14.72 -5.09
C CYS A 233 13.85 16.14 -4.50
N VAL A 234 12.64 16.67 -4.31
CA VAL A 234 12.42 17.97 -3.68
C VAL A 234 12.92 18.00 -2.24
N ASP A 235 12.70 16.92 -1.46
CA ASP A 235 13.23 16.83 -0.10
C ASP A 235 14.76 16.73 -0.08
N CYS A 236 15.37 15.98 -1.00
CA CYS A 236 16.83 15.91 -1.13
C CYS A 236 17.45 17.26 -1.53
N VAL A 237 16.87 17.97 -2.51
CA VAL A 237 17.36 19.28 -2.98
C VAL A 237 17.27 20.33 -1.88
N ASN A 238 16.18 20.32 -1.10
CA ASN A 238 15.99 21.24 0.02
C ASN A 238 16.66 20.78 1.32
N GLN A 239 17.51 19.74 1.27
CA GLN A 239 18.26 19.20 2.41
C GLN A 239 17.36 18.81 3.60
N HIS A 240 16.14 18.39 3.31
CA HIS A 240 15.26 17.86 4.32
C HIS A 240 15.62 16.40 4.65
N SER A 241 15.54 16.03 5.93
CA SER A 241 15.69 14.63 6.31
C SER A 241 14.57 13.78 5.71
N VAL A 242 14.97 12.74 4.98
CA VAL A 242 14.07 11.68 4.50
C VAL A 242 14.21 10.52 5.47
N ASP A 243 13.14 10.20 6.18
CA ASP A 243 13.15 9.08 7.11
C ASP A 243 13.19 7.73 6.38
N TRP A 244 13.72 6.72 7.05
CA TRP A 244 13.82 5.38 6.47
C TRP A 244 12.45 4.81 6.09
N TRP A 245 11.38 5.17 6.82
CA TRP A 245 9.99 4.82 6.47
C TRP A 245 9.65 5.24 5.05
N THR A 246 10.03 6.45 4.66
CA THR A 246 9.75 7.00 3.34
C THR A 246 10.52 6.25 2.27
N LEU A 247 11.78 5.93 2.52
CA LEU A 247 12.61 5.15 1.59
C LEU A 247 12.01 3.76 1.34
N TYR A 248 11.65 3.01 2.38
CA TYR A 248 11.07 1.67 2.21
C TYR A 248 9.67 1.69 1.59
N GLY A 249 8.83 2.66 1.98
CA GLY A 249 7.51 2.83 1.38
C GLY A 249 7.59 3.16 -0.11
N ALA A 250 8.45 4.13 -0.48
CA ALA A 250 8.67 4.50 -1.86
C ALA A 250 9.29 3.35 -2.68
N ALA A 251 10.31 2.66 -2.14
CA ALA A 251 10.94 1.53 -2.81
C ALA A 251 9.94 0.42 -3.12
N SER A 252 8.98 0.16 -2.23
CA SER A 252 7.92 -0.83 -2.45
C SER A 252 7.02 -0.42 -3.62
N VAL A 253 6.62 0.85 -3.69
CA VAL A 253 5.82 1.39 -4.80
C VAL A 253 6.57 1.32 -6.13
N PHE A 254 7.83 1.75 -6.18
CA PHE A 254 8.64 1.70 -7.40
C PHE A 254 8.90 0.27 -7.87
N SER A 255 9.19 -0.66 -6.94
CA SER A 255 9.46 -2.05 -7.29
C SER A 255 8.26 -2.69 -7.97
N VAL A 256 7.05 -2.45 -7.44
CA VAL A 256 5.80 -2.93 -8.05
C VAL A 256 5.59 -2.27 -9.42
N TRP A 257 5.77 -0.96 -9.53
CA TRP A 257 5.59 -0.27 -10.81
C TRP A 257 6.58 -0.75 -11.89
N ILE A 258 7.86 -0.90 -11.56
CA ILE A 258 8.88 -1.40 -12.49
C ILE A 258 8.54 -2.82 -12.95
N ALA A 259 8.08 -3.69 -12.05
CA ALA A 259 7.65 -5.03 -12.42
C ALA A 259 6.46 -5.00 -13.39
N LEU A 260 5.43 -4.20 -13.08
CA LEU A 260 4.27 -4.03 -13.97
C LEU A 260 4.68 -3.54 -15.36
N VAL A 261 5.62 -2.60 -15.44
CA VAL A 261 6.18 -2.13 -16.71
C VAL A 261 6.92 -3.26 -17.43
N ALA A 262 7.81 -3.98 -16.75
CA ALA A 262 8.62 -5.04 -17.33
C ALA A 262 7.79 -6.21 -17.91
N LEU A 263 6.63 -6.49 -17.32
CA LEU A 263 5.71 -7.54 -17.77
C LEU A 263 4.75 -7.10 -18.86
N SER A 264 4.65 -5.78 -19.08
CA SER A 264 3.84 -5.21 -20.15
C SER A 264 4.60 -5.15 -21.49
N PHE A 265 5.78 -5.77 -21.59
CA PHE A 265 6.58 -5.92 -22.80
C PHE A 265 6.79 -7.40 -23.12
#